data_AF-A0A136MRN4-F1
#
_entry.id   AF-A0A136MRN4-F1
#
_cell.length_a   1.000
_cell.length_b   1.000
_cell.length_c   1.000
_cell.angle_alpha   90.00
_cell.angle_beta   90.00
_cell.angle_gamma   90.00
#
_symmetry.space_group_name_H-M   'P 1'
#
loop_
_entity.id
_entity.type
_entity.pdbx_description
1 polymer ?
#
loop_
_entity_poly.entity_id
_entity_poly.type
_entity_poly.pdbx_seq_one_letter_code
_entity_poly.pdbx_strand_id
1 'polypeptide(L)'
;MILKVLKPRKALNKAFLKVKPNRTDIERFKSHLITLLDRINDTESEEFHKNLISDFLKDTYYKQNHFINTKGRNDLVIHNGQNANSTVGVILEAKKPTNKAEMLTQEKVNVKAFQELVKTVMSTRKANEDTTDLENQIDQLVYQLYELTDDEIKIIEGNGQ
;
A
#
# COMPACT_ATOMS: atom_id res chain seq x y z
N MET A 1 -2.70 21.39 -6.85
CA MET A 1 -3.21 20.60 -5.71
C MET A 1 -2.07 19.78 -5.18
N ILE A 2 -1.79 19.83 -3.87
CA ILE A 2 -0.61 19.19 -3.28
C ILE A 2 -1.07 18.32 -2.11
N LEU A 3 -0.82 17.01 -2.17
CA LEU A 3 -1.08 16.11 -1.04
C LEU A 3 -0.27 16.55 0.18
N LYS A 4 -0.95 16.66 1.32
CA LYS A 4 -0.29 16.93 2.59
C LYS A 4 0.40 15.66 3.11
N VAL A 5 1.68 15.51 2.80
CA VAL A 5 2.47 14.35 3.26
C VAL A 5 2.63 14.38 4.77
N LEU A 6 2.13 13.34 5.44
CA LEU A 6 2.35 13.12 6.86
C LEU A 6 3.75 12.58 7.12
N LYS A 7 4.48 13.22 8.05
CA LYS A 7 5.76 12.66 8.55
C LYS A 7 5.49 11.32 9.25
N PRO A 8 6.41 10.33 9.22
CA PRO A 8 6.21 9.04 9.87
C PRO A 8 5.78 9.11 11.34
N ARG A 9 6.32 10.08 12.10
CA ARG A 9 5.95 10.32 13.51
C ARG A 9 4.47 10.69 13.71
N LYS A 10 3.83 11.27 12.70
CA LYS A 10 2.39 11.59 12.70
C LYS A 10 1.54 10.47 12.12
N ALA A 11 2.04 9.77 11.10
CA ALA A 11 1.30 8.71 10.40
C ALA A 11 1.24 7.38 11.17
N LEU A 12 2.28 7.04 11.94
CA LEU A 12 2.33 5.80 12.69
C LEU A 12 1.54 5.91 14.00
N ASN A 13 0.84 4.82 14.37
CA ASN A 13 0.24 4.69 15.69
C ASN A 13 1.33 4.86 16.77
N LYS A 14 1.07 5.69 17.79
CA LYS A 14 2.02 5.99 18.88
C LYS A 14 2.54 4.74 19.59
N ALA A 15 1.81 3.62 19.57
CA ALA A 15 2.27 2.34 20.10
C ALA A 15 3.56 1.86 19.42
N PHE A 16 3.72 2.06 18.10
CA PHE A 16 4.93 1.67 17.36
C PHE A 16 6.18 2.43 17.81
N LEU A 17 6.04 3.65 18.35
CA LEU A 17 7.17 4.41 18.89
C LEU A 17 7.77 3.77 20.16
N LYS A 18 7.01 2.90 20.82
CA LYS A 18 7.46 2.14 22.00
C LYS A 18 8.13 0.82 21.63
N VAL A 19 8.02 0.38 20.38
CA VAL A 19 8.65 -0.85 19.90
C VAL A 19 10.10 -0.54 19.57
N LYS A 20 11.03 -1.10 20.35
CA LYS A 20 12.46 -0.91 20.11
C LYS A 20 12.88 -1.67 18.85
N PRO A 21 13.48 -1.00 17.84
CA PRO A 21 14.02 -1.70 16.68
C PRO A 21 15.14 -2.65 17.08
N ASN A 22 15.09 -3.89 16.58
CA ASN A 22 16.17 -4.85 16.75
C ASN A 22 17.25 -4.61 15.70
N ARG A 23 18.52 -4.59 16.13
CA ARG A 23 19.67 -4.40 15.22
C ARG A 23 19.74 -5.49 14.15
N THR A 24 19.45 -6.75 14.51
CA THR A 24 19.45 -7.86 13.55
C THR A 24 18.40 -7.67 12.46
N ASP A 25 17.22 -7.15 12.82
CA ASP A 25 16.15 -6.88 11.85
C ASP A 25 16.51 -5.71 10.94
N ILE A 26 17.16 -4.67 11.48
CA ILE A 26 17.68 -3.55 10.69
C ILE A 26 18.72 -4.03 9.66
N GLU A 27 19.68 -4.86 10.07
CA GLU A 27 20.71 -5.35 9.15
C GLU A 27 20.12 -6.28 8.09
N ARG A 28 19.14 -7.13 8.45
CA ARG A 28 18.40 -7.96 7.49
C ARG A 28 17.63 -7.10 6.48
N PHE A 29 16.94 -6.07 6.95
CA PHE A 29 16.24 -5.14 6.07
C PHE A 29 17.20 -4.47 5.09
N LYS A 30 18.35 -3.98 5.57
CA LYS A 30 19.37 -3.37 4.74
C LYS A 30 19.90 -4.34 3.68
N SER A 31 20.23 -5.58 4.05
CA SER A 31 20.75 -6.56 3.09
C SER A 31 19.75 -6.88 1.98
N HIS A 32 18.48 -7.04 2.31
CA HIS A 32 17.43 -7.29 1.31
C HIS A 32 17.13 -6.05 0.48
N LEU A 33 17.20 -4.84 1.06
CA LEU A 33 17.01 -3.60 0.32
C LEU A 33 18.13 -3.38 -0.68
N ILE A 34 19.38 -3.62 -0.30
CA ILE A 34 20.53 -3.57 -1.22
C ILE A 34 20.32 -4.57 -2.37
N THR A 35 19.94 -5.81 -2.05
CA THR A 35 19.66 -6.85 -3.06
C THR A 35 18.55 -6.44 -4.03
N LEU A 36 17.47 -5.82 -3.52
CA LEU A 36 16.40 -5.28 -4.36
C LEU A 36 16.94 -4.23 -5.32
N LEU A 37 17.65 -3.22 -4.79
CA LEU A 37 18.18 -2.10 -5.57
C LEU A 37 19.19 -2.54 -6.64
N ASP A 38 20.05 -3.50 -6.32
CA ASP A 38 21.05 -4.05 -7.25
C ASP A 38 20.40 -4.82 -8.43
N ARG A 39 19.17 -5.31 -8.26
CA ARG A 39 18.44 -6.08 -9.27
C ARG A 39 17.48 -5.25 -10.13
N ILE A 40 17.16 -4.03 -9.72
CA ILE A 40 16.27 -3.16 -10.49
C ILE A 40 16.90 -2.89 -11.86
N ASN A 41 16.10 -2.99 -12.91
CA ASN A 41 16.54 -2.75 -14.27
C ASN A 41 15.44 -2.06 -15.09
N ASP A 42 15.64 -0.78 -15.41
CA ASP A 42 14.69 0.07 -16.12
C ASP A 42 14.29 -0.45 -17.51
N THR A 43 15.05 -1.38 -18.11
CA THR A 43 14.66 -2.01 -19.38
C THR A 43 13.60 -3.08 -19.21
N GLU A 44 13.51 -3.68 -18.02
CA GLU A 44 12.64 -4.83 -17.74
C GLU A 44 11.16 -4.46 -17.63
N SER A 45 10.30 -5.47 -17.62
CA SER A 45 8.85 -5.31 -17.56
C SER A 45 8.36 -4.87 -16.17
N GLU A 46 7.10 -4.43 -16.10
CA GLU A 46 6.41 -4.18 -14.83
C GLU A 46 6.33 -5.46 -13.97
N GLU A 47 6.05 -6.60 -14.60
CA GLU A 47 5.99 -7.91 -13.95
C GLU A 47 7.33 -8.30 -13.30
N PHE A 48 8.45 -8.02 -13.98
CA PHE A 48 9.78 -8.24 -13.43
C PHE A 48 9.98 -7.49 -12.11
N HIS A 49 9.67 -6.18 -12.10
CA HIS A 49 9.82 -5.36 -10.90
C HIS A 49 8.84 -5.77 -9.80
N LYS A 50 7.61 -6.14 -10.16
CA LYS A 50 6.62 -6.68 -9.23
C LYS A 50 7.14 -7.91 -8.49
N ASN A 51 7.80 -8.82 -9.20
CA ASN A 51 8.42 -9.99 -8.58
C ASN A 51 9.54 -9.62 -7.61
N LEU A 52 10.40 -8.66 -7.96
CA LEU A 52 11.44 -8.17 -7.04
C LEU A 52 10.84 -7.59 -5.74
N ILE A 53 9.75 -6.83 -5.83
CA ILE A 53 9.03 -6.32 -4.66
C ILE A 53 8.41 -7.45 -3.84
N SER A 54 7.79 -8.44 -4.50
CA SER A 54 7.23 -9.62 -3.83
C SER A 54 8.29 -10.38 -3.02
N ASP A 55 9.44 -10.64 -3.64
CA ASP A 55 10.57 -11.35 -3.01
C ASP A 55 11.12 -10.55 -1.83
N PHE A 56 11.36 -9.25 -2.02
CA PHE A 56 11.82 -8.36 -0.96
C PHE A 56 10.89 -8.40 0.27
N LEU A 57 9.58 -8.27 0.07
CA LEU A 57 8.59 -8.28 1.15
C LEU A 57 8.55 -9.65 1.86
N LYS A 58 8.53 -10.73 1.08
CA LYS A 58 8.55 -12.10 1.60
C LYS A 58 9.78 -12.32 2.48
N ASP A 59 10.96 -12.14 1.92
CA ASP A 59 12.21 -12.50 2.59
C ASP A 59 12.52 -11.58 3.77
N THR A 60 12.05 -10.33 3.76
CA THR A 60 12.33 -9.37 4.84
C THR A 60 11.45 -9.58 6.07
N TYR A 61 10.13 -9.69 5.89
CA TYR A 61 9.20 -9.70 7.04
C TYR A 61 8.05 -10.70 6.94
N TYR A 62 7.51 -10.93 5.74
CA TYR A 62 6.15 -11.44 5.63
C TYR A 62 6.03 -12.95 5.42
N LYS A 63 7.05 -13.62 4.86
CA LYS A 63 6.98 -15.03 4.41
C LYS A 63 6.52 -16.04 5.46
N GLN A 64 6.81 -15.80 6.74
CA GLN A 64 6.49 -16.76 7.80
C GLN A 64 5.02 -16.73 8.22
N ASN A 65 4.38 -15.56 8.19
CA ASN A 65 3.05 -15.36 8.79
C ASN A 65 2.01 -14.83 7.82
N HIS A 66 2.41 -14.42 6.62
CA HIS A 66 1.55 -13.80 5.62
C HIS A 66 1.73 -14.47 4.28
N PHE A 67 0.64 -14.51 3.51
CA PHE A 67 0.65 -14.94 2.13
C PHE A 67 0.73 -13.71 1.21
N ILE A 68 1.71 -13.71 0.31
CA ILE A 68 1.89 -12.66 -0.69
C ILE A 68 1.78 -13.27 -2.09
N ASN A 69 0.76 -12.86 -2.85
CA ASN A 69 0.56 -13.31 -4.21
C ASN A 69 -0.33 -12.34 -5.00
N THR A 70 -0.54 -12.61 -6.29
CA THR A 70 -1.63 -12.00 -7.06
C THR A 70 -2.98 -12.46 -6.50
N LYS A 71 -4.01 -11.61 -6.67
CA LYS A 71 -5.40 -11.99 -6.35
C LYS A 71 -6.34 -11.38 -7.39
N GLY A 72 -6.92 -12.22 -8.23
CA GLY A 72 -7.78 -11.78 -9.33
C GLY A 72 -7.01 -10.85 -10.29
N ARG A 73 -7.46 -9.60 -10.41
CA ARG A 73 -6.80 -8.56 -11.23
C ARG A 73 -5.77 -7.73 -10.46
N ASN A 74 -5.57 -8.00 -9.18
CA ASN A 74 -4.66 -7.23 -8.35
C ASN A 74 -3.24 -7.73 -8.57
N ASP A 75 -2.32 -6.79 -8.76
CA ASP A 75 -0.90 -7.06 -8.97
C ASP A 75 -0.30 -7.87 -7.82
N LEU A 76 -0.42 -7.36 -6.59
CA LEU A 76 0.01 -8.06 -5.38
C LEU A 76 -0.91 -7.73 -4.20
N VAL A 77 -1.16 -8.73 -3.36
CA VAL A 77 -1.81 -8.57 -2.07
C VAL A 77 -0.99 -9.22 -0.97
N ILE A 78 -1.07 -8.68 0.25
CA ILE A 78 -0.56 -9.30 1.48
C ILE A 78 -1.77 -9.68 2.32
N HIS A 79 -1.93 -10.98 2.56
CA HIS A 79 -2.97 -11.49 3.43
C HIS A 79 -2.52 -11.49 4.89
N ASN A 80 -3.44 -11.26 5.82
CA ASN A 80 -3.19 -11.22 7.26
C ASN A 80 -2.87 -12.61 7.87
N GLY A 81 -2.98 -13.68 7.08
CA GLY A 81 -2.58 -15.02 7.46
C GLY A 81 -1.74 -15.72 6.38
N GLN A 82 -1.34 -16.95 6.66
CA GLN A 82 -0.38 -17.72 5.85
C GLN A 82 -0.96 -18.28 4.54
N ASN A 83 -2.24 -18.04 4.23
CA ASN A 83 -2.88 -18.55 3.02
C ASN A 83 -3.86 -17.54 2.39
N ALA A 84 -4.24 -17.81 1.14
CA ALA A 84 -5.10 -16.96 0.32
C ALA A 84 -6.54 -16.79 0.85
N ASN A 85 -6.98 -17.60 1.82
CA ASN A 85 -8.33 -17.54 2.38
C ASN A 85 -8.45 -16.52 3.52
N SER A 86 -7.31 -16.07 4.08
CA SER A 86 -7.31 -15.03 5.11
C SER A 86 -7.58 -13.64 4.52
N THR A 87 -8.02 -12.71 5.37
CA THR A 87 -8.37 -11.34 4.94
C THR A 87 -7.16 -10.62 4.32
N VAL A 88 -7.43 -9.72 3.38
CA VAL A 88 -6.39 -8.92 2.74
C VAL A 88 -6.07 -7.73 3.64
N GLY A 89 -4.81 -7.59 4.04
CA GLY A 89 -4.34 -6.45 4.84
C GLY A 89 -3.72 -5.34 4.00
N VAL A 90 -3.07 -5.69 2.88
CA VAL A 90 -2.40 -4.73 1.99
C VAL A 90 -2.68 -5.08 0.53
N ILE A 91 -2.94 -4.06 -0.28
CA ILE A 91 -3.00 -4.15 -1.73
C ILE A 91 -1.86 -3.30 -2.29
N LEU A 92 -1.12 -3.86 -3.25
CA LEU A 92 -0.05 -3.16 -3.95
C LEU A 92 -0.34 -3.17 -5.45
N GLU A 93 -0.31 -1.98 -6.03
CA GLU A 93 -0.32 -1.75 -7.47
C GLU A 93 1.12 -1.48 -7.92
N ALA A 94 1.64 -2.28 -8.85
CA ALA A 94 2.97 -2.10 -9.38
C ALA A 94 2.91 -1.23 -10.65
N LYS A 95 3.96 -0.42 -10.84
CA LYS A 95 4.22 0.25 -12.12
C LYS A 95 5.68 0.13 -12.47
N LYS A 96 5.97 0.08 -13.78
CA LYS A 96 7.35 0.13 -14.25
C LYS A 96 8.04 1.42 -13.77
N PRO A 97 9.28 1.39 -13.23
CA PRO A 97 9.98 2.58 -12.70
C PRO A 97 10.06 3.75 -13.67
N THR A 98 10.16 3.47 -14.98
CA THR A 98 10.23 4.49 -16.02
C THR A 98 8.87 5.06 -16.43
N ASN A 99 7.76 4.41 -16.09
CA ASN A 99 6.40 4.87 -16.39
C ASN A 99 5.88 5.87 -15.34
N LYS A 100 6.59 6.99 -15.22
CA LYS A 100 6.27 8.05 -14.24
C LYS A 100 4.89 8.66 -14.44
N ALA A 101 4.33 8.58 -15.65
CA ALA A 101 3.01 9.15 -15.97
C ALA A 101 1.85 8.44 -15.25
N GLU A 102 2.03 7.14 -14.94
CA GLU A 102 1.04 6.29 -14.25
C GLU A 102 1.26 6.21 -12.73
N MET A 103 2.41 6.68 -12.23
CA MET A 103 2.77 6.66 -10.81
C MET A 103 2.25 7.89 -10.07
N LEU A 104 1.83 7.68 -8.81
CA LEU A 104 1.32 8.76 -7.96
C LEU A 104 2.48 9.70 -7.59
N THR A 105 2.19 10.99 -7.57
CA THR A 105 3.07 12.05 -7.04
C THR A 105 2.29 12.95 -6.10
N GLN A 106 2.97 13.80 -5.33
CA GLN A 106 2.30 14.73 -4.41
C GLN A 106 1.41 15.73 -5.17
N GLU A 107 1.82 16.09 -6.38
CA GLU A 107 1.14 17.04 -7.25
C GLU A 107 0.09 16.38 -8.15
N LYS A 108 0.21 15.07 -8.40
CA LYS A 108 -0.65 14.31 -9.31
C LYS A 108 -0.99 12.94 -8.74
N VAL A 109 -2.11 12.88 -8.03
CA VAL A 109 -2.66 11.66 -7.40
C VAL A 109 -3.57 10.91 -8.35
N ASN A 110 -4.36 11.63 -9.16
CA ASN A 110 -5.28 11.04 -10.11
C ASN A 110 -4.52 10.52 -11.34
N VAL A 111 -3.90 9.35 -11.16
CA VAL A 111 -3.14 8.61 -12.16
C VAL A 111 -3.67 7.18 -12.23
N LYS A 112 -3.23 6.45 -13.25
CA LYS A 112 -3.71 5.10 -13.52
C LYS A 112 -3.52 4.14 -12.34
N ALA A 113 -2.36 4.15 -11.67
CA ALA A 113 -2.14 3.27 -10.52
C ALA A 113 -3.13 3.52 -9.37
N PHE A 114 -3.49 4.79 -9.11
CA PHE A 114 -4.49 5.11 -8.08
C PHE A 114 -5.89 4.65 -8.51
N GLN A 115 -6.26 4.88 -9.77
CA GLN A 115 -7.55 4.47 -10.32
C GLN A 115 -7.70 2.93 -10.30
N GLU A 116 -6.63 2.19 -10.59
CA GLU A 116 -6.59 0.73 -10.52
C GLU A 116 -6.76 0.24 -9.08
N LEU A 117 -6.06 0.85 -8.12
CA LEU A 117 -6.20 0.54 -6.69
C LEU A 117 -7.64 0.76 -6.19
N VAL A 118 -8.27 1.90 -6.54
CA VAL A 118 -9.68 2.19 -6.21
C VAL A 118 -10.61 1.18 -6.86
N LYS A 119 -10.43 0.90 -8.15
CA LYS A 119 -11.22 -0.08 -8.90
C LYS A 119 -11.14 -1.47 -8.28
N THR A 120 -9.96 -1.85 -7.79
CA THR A 120 -9.72 -3.10 -7.08
C THR A 120 -10.53 -3.20 -5.79
N VAL A 121 -10.50 -2.18 -4.95
CA VAL A 121 -11.29 -2.16 -3.70
C VAL A 121 -12.78 -2.24 -4.01
N MET A 122 -13.27 -1.42 -4.97
CA MET A 122 -14.67 -1.46 -5.39
C MET A 122 -15.10 -2.82 -5.93
N SER A 123 -14.23 -3.50 -6.68
CA SER A 123 -14.53 -4.83 -7.23
C SER A 123 -14.55 -5.90 -6.15
N THR A 124 -13.66 -5.79 -5.15
CA THR A 124 -13.59 -6.69 -3.99
C THR A 124 -14.85 -6.55 -3.12
N ARG A 125 -15.29 -5.31 -2.86
CA ARG A 125 -16.57 -5.01 -2.19
C ARG A 125 -17.77 -5.63 -2.92
N LYS A 126 -17.83 -5.50 -4.25
CA LYS A 126 -18.91 -6.10 -5.07
C LYS A 126 -18.94 -7.63 -5.00
N ALA A 127 -17.82 -8.27 -4.66
CA ALA A 127 -17.74 -9.71 -4.41
C ALA A 127 -18.17 -10.10 -2.98
N ASN A 128 -18.70 -9.16 -2.17
CA ASN A 128 -19.06 -9.33 -0.76
C ASN A 128 -17.89 -9.75 0.15
N GLU A 129 -16.67 -9.38 -0.23
CA GLU A 129 -15.51 -9.49 0.66
C GLU A 129 -15.41 -8.25 1.54
N ASP A 130 -14.98 -8.43 2.79
CA ASP A 130 -14.74 -7.32 3.71
C ASP A 130 -13.59 -6.44 3.19
N THR A 131 -13.90 -5.16 3.01
CA THR A 131 -12.98 -4.14 2.52
C THR A 131 -12.99 -2.90 3.40
N THR A 132 -13.62 -2.94 4.58
CA THR A 132 -13.82 -1.75 5.43
C THR A 132 -12.52 -1.02 5.71
N ASP A 133 -11.44 -1.73 6.06
CA ASP A 133 -10.13 -1.11 6.32
C ASP A 133 -9.50 -0.49 5.06
N LEU A 134 -9.76 -1.05 3.88
CA LEU A 134 -9.25 -0.54 2.61
C LEU A 134 -10.07 0.65 2.11
N GLU A 135 -11.40 0.60 2.27
CA GLU A 135 -12.32 1.70 1.98
C GLU A 135 -11.97 2.90 2.87
N ASN A 136 -11.81 2.70 4.18
CA ASN A 136 -11.39 3.75 5.11
C ASN A 136 -10.05 4.40 4.68
N GLN A 137 -9.07 3.61 4.22
CA GLN A 137 -7.80 4.16 3.72
C GLN A 137 -7.98 4.99 2.44
N ILE A 138 -8.82 4.54 1.51
CA ILE A 138 -9.14 5.30 0.31
C ILE A 138 -9.87 6.60 0.68
N ASP A 139 -10.85 6.54 1.58
CA ASP A 139 -11.61 7.71 2.01
C ASP A 139 -10.70 8.76 2.65
N GLN A 140 -9.78 8.36 3.52
CA GLN A 140 -8.79 9.29 4.10
C GLN A 140 -7.89 9.92 3.03
N LEU A 141 -7.51 9.17 1.98
CA LEU A 141 -6.75 9.74 0.85
C LEU A 141 -7.61 10.70 0.02
N VAL A 142 -8.89 10.39 -0.17
CA VAL A 142 -9.84 11.26 -0.87
C VAL A 142 -10.09 12.53 -0.07
N TYR A 143 -10.15 12.47 1.27
CA TYR A 143 -10.29 13.65 2.12
C TYR A 143 -9.05 14.55 2.16
N GLN A 144 -7.87 13.97 1.94
CA GLN A 144 -6.59 14.70 1.83
C GLN A 144 -6.35 15.29 0.43
N LEU A 145 -6.74 14.58 -0.63
CA LEU A 145 -7.23 15.22 -1.86
C LEU A 145 -8.44 16.08 -1.45
N TYR A 146 -9.11 16.91 -2.23
CA TYR A 146 -10.18 17.83 -1.76
C TYR A 146 -9.95 18.75 -0.53
N GLU A 147 -8.90 18.57 0.27
CA GLU A 147 -8.54 19.39 1.45
C GLU A 147 -9.68 19.53 2.47
N LEU A 148 -10.45 18.46 2.67
CA LEU A 148 -11.59 18.46 3.60
C LEU A 148 -11.12 18.63 5.05
N THR A 149 -11.86 19.44 5.79
CA THR A 149 -11.68 19.67 7.22
C THR A 149 -12.34 18.57 8.05
N ASP A 150 -11.91 18.42 9.31
CA ASP A 150 -12.49 17.43 10.24
C ASP A 150 -14.01 17.60 10.39
N ASP A 151 -14.52 18.83 10.32
CA ASP A 151 -15.95 19.10 10.43
C ASP A 151 -16.71 18.72 9.16
N GLU A 152 -16.14 18.96 7.98
CA GLU A 152 -16.72 18.49 6.71
C GLU A 152 -16.73 16.95 6.62
N ILE A 153 -15.67 16.30 7.11
CA ILE A 153 -15.60 14.84 7.20
C ILE A 153 -16.70 14.30 8.11
N LYS A 154 -16.90 14.88 9.31
CA LYS A 154 -17.99 14.47 10.22
C LYS A 154 -19.37 14.59 9.58
N ILE A 155 -19.59 15.63 8.78
CA ILE A 155 -20.85 15.81 8.05
C ILE A 155 -21.04 14.70 7.01
N ILE A 156 -19.99 14.37 6.24
CA ILE A 156 -20.02 13.30 5.23
C ILE A 156 -20.25 11.92 5.86
N GLU A 157 -19.57 11.63 6.96
CA GLU A 157 -19.67 10.35 7.67
C GLU A 157 -20.96 10.21 8.50
N GLY A 158 -21.78 11.26 8.61
CA GLY A 158 -23.00 11.26 9.41
C GLY A 158 -22.74 11.27 10.92
N ASN A 159 -21.52 11.62 11.34
CA ASN A 159 -21.07 11.72 12.73
C ASN A 159 -21.26 13.14 13.31
N GLY A 160 -21.91 14.05 12.58
CA GLY A 160 -22.04 15.48 12.90
C GLY A 160 -23.28 15.87 13.72
N GLN A 161 -23.89 14.95 14.47
CA GLN A 161 -24.98 15.26 15.41
C GLN A 161 -24.55 15.10 16.86
#